data_AF-A0A0L7CVU8-F1
#
_entry.id   AF-A0A0L7CVU8-F1
#
_cell.length_a   1.000
_cell.length_b   1.000
_cell.length_c   1.000
_cell.angle_alpha   90.00
_cell.angle_beta   90.00
_cell.angle_gamma   90.00
#
_symmetry.space_group_name_H-M   'P 1'
#
loop_
_entity.id
_entity.type
_entity.pdbx_description
1 polymer ?
#
loop_
_entity_poly.entity_id
_entity_poly.type
_entity_poly.pdbx_seq_one_letter_code
_entity_poly.pdbx_strand_id
1 'polypeptide(L)'
;MVFTRRPAAVLTAIVAACAMAISLTACTTDANSQDTADDRTTVTSSAPGVVAMFTPSDGITLNQQTPLNKWAKLTPNLTKALTSAGFKKGDISHTTSDSLDKQSRAIQDYVVNHLSGSNTTDDAGIVISPDNITLLVAPVVEADASTRQYGDYVSQELSTADTAEGSDSTDSSDSSNSSDSSDSSTGSDSTDDSSSDASKTAGDSKNAAQAEAVDRLVSSLKLAKESGMHVVLMGNSIKGYKPDAFVRFSDAQAIGKLQAEKIVSKLELSKASKDNPKHIEVLMPYTAVDESGEASDSTFVQEAFRGIWQVLGAYYQKGVVESPSGTLNGNSTEDDWQSVAYDASKEGSTAKVLDARLAKADEHASPTRIDGIIAMNDYIASEVVTELDDLGYTGSAADINPQITISGIVGNITGKKDLSRSDVPDPIKSPEKDDSADSTDSADTQDDSTATDKTDKTKDSQWPLVTGYGAYVSNIPSIVNGKQWMTGIEDRQTLAENIAEACALLNKGQTLTSMSSVRNTEVGGKKKVPTISGPLLAVSASNLKVTLIDPGYISLADAGL
;
A
#
# COMPACT_ATOMS: atom_id res chain seq x y z
N MET A 1 -47.09 -42.92 -45.83
CA MET A 1 -47.85 -43.35 -44.63
C MET A 1 -47.93 -42.15 -43.69
N VAL A 2 -49.09 -41.91 -43.03
CA VAL A 2 -49.28 -40.99 -41.88
C VAL A 2 -48.91 -39.51 -42.18
N PHE A 3 -49.79 -38.61 -42.70
CA PHE A 3 -50.91 -37.91 -42.04
C PHE A 3 -50.54 -37.32 -40.65
N THR A 4 -50.72 -36.03 -40.31
CA THR A 4 -51.85 -35.11 -40.61
C THR A 4 -51.51 -33.59 -40.60
N ARG A 5 -52.09 -32.87 -41.58
CA ARG A 5 -52.82 -31.57 -41.51
C ARG A 5 -52.13 -30.24 -41.05
N ARG A 6 -52.14 -29.27 -41.98
CA ARG A 6 -52.14 -27.78 -41.80
C ARG A 6 -53.59 -27.27 -41.46
N PRO A 7 -54.01 -25.98 -41.59
CA PRO A 7 -53.35 -24.65 -41.78
C PRO A 7 -53.98 -23.46 -40.97
N ALA A 8 -53.62 -22.20 -41.34
CA ALA A 8 -54.41 -20.93 -41.28
C ALA A 8 -54.58 -20.22 -39.91
N ALA A 9 -54.10 -18.97 -39.74
CA ALA A 9 -54.68 -17.65 -40.12
C ALA A 9 -55.79 -17.17 -39.14
N VAL A 10 -55.90 -15.91 -38.70
CA VAL A 10 -56.22 -14.68 -39.47
C VAL A 10 -55.95 -13.42 -38.60
N LEU A 11 -55.50 -12.33 -39.23
CA LEU A 11 -55.88 -10.89 -39.07
C LEU A 11 -56.76 -10.52 -37.84
N THR A 12 -56.58 -9.42 -37.10
CA THR A 12 -56.55 -7.97 -37.45
C THR A 12 -56.22 -7.22 -36.11
N ALA A 13 -56.02 -5.90 -35.94
CA ALA A 13 -56.19 -4.70 -36.76
C ALA A 13 -55.21 -3.56 -36.32
N ILE A 14 -55.48 -2.33 -36.75
CA ILE A 14 -54.78 -1.06 -36.46
C ILE A 14 -55.84 0.03 -36.17
N VAL A 15 -55.54 1.04 -35.35
CA VAL A 15 -55.71 2.49 -35.66
C VAL A 15 -55.28 3.34 -34.45
N ALA A 16 -54.46 4.36 -34.73
CA ALA A 16 -54.07 5.42 -33.81
C ALA A 16 -54.70 6.75 -34.25
N ALA A 17 -54.97 7.67 -33.32
CA ALA A 17 -55.03 9.12 -33.60
C ALA A 17 -55.15 9.97 -32.31
N CYS A 18 -54.18 10.87 -32.12
CA CYS A 18 -54.36 12.30 -31.78
C CYS A 18 -55.08 12.75 -30.48
N ALA A 19 -54.81 13.92 -29.90
CA ALA A 19 -53.65 14.83 -29.95
C ALA A 19 -53.79 15.94 -28.87
N MET A 20 -52.63 16.47 -28.41
CA MET A 20 -52.38 17.85 -27.94
C MET A 20 -53.29 18.54 -26.89
N ALA A 21 -52.70 18.75 -25.69
CA ALA A 21 -52.44 20.02 -24.99
C ALA A 21 -53.50 21.15 -24.88
N ILE A 22 -53.54 21.86 -23.72
CA ILE A 22 -53.20 23.31 -23.58
C ILE A 22 -53.43 23.88 -22.14
N SER A 23 -52.52 24.78 -21.74
CA SER A 23 -52.58 25.89 -20.74
C SER A 23 -52.81 25.69 -19.22
N LEU A 24 -51.93 26.38 -18.47
CA LEU A 24 -52.14 26.97 -17.15
C LEU A 24 -53.14 28.15 -17.19
N THR A 25 -53.95 28.33 -16.14
CA THR A 25 -54.36 29.67 -15.67
C THR A 25 -54.71 29.62 -14.18
N ALA A 26 -54.29 30.64 -13.43
CA ALA A 26 -54.65 30.80 -12.01
C ALA A 26 -55.95 31.60 -11.86
N CYS A 27 -56.70 31.35 -10.79
CA CYS A 27 -57.67 32.29 -10.23
C CYS A 27 -57.74 32.12 -8.70
N THR A 28 -57.82 33.26 -8.02
CA THR A 28 -57.83 33.42 -6.56
C THR A 28 -59.24 33.27 -5.96
N THR A 29 -59.33 32.72 -4.75
CA THR A 29 -60.44 33.03 -3.82
C THR A 29 -59.94 33.04 -2.38
N ASP A 30 -60.06 34.18 -1.70
CA ASP A 30 -59.88 34.29 -0.26
C ASP A 30 -60.98 33.52 0.50
N ALA A 31 -60.59 32.70 1.46
CA ALA A 31 -61.46 32.18 2.52
C ALA A 31 -60.65 31.90 3.78
N ASN A 32 -60.35 32.99 4.49
CA ASN A 32 -59.81 33.07 5.86
C ASN A 32 -60.01 31.80 6.72
N SER A 33 -58.94 31.07 7.01
CA SER A 33 -58.86 30.12 8.13
C SER A 33 -57.42 30.07 8.64
N GLN A 34 -57.28 30.46 9.90
CA GLN A 34 -56.02 30.72 10.58
C GLN A 34 -55.46 29.41 11.15
N ASP A 35 -54.42 28.86 10.54
CA ASP A 35 -53.60 27.83 11.16
C ASP A 35 -52.12 28.10 10.83
N THR A 36 -51.31 28.38 11.86
CA THR A 36 -49.91 28.75 11.71
C THR A 36 -49.03 27.50 11.77
N ALA A 37 -49.00 26.77 10.66
CA ALA A 37 -47.94 25.80 10.38
C ALA A 37 -46.74 26.54 9.78
N ASP A 38 -45.61 26.50 10.48
CA ASP A 38 -44.34 27.06 10.03
C ASP A 38 -43.77 26.16 8.92
N ASP A 39 -44.25 26.35 7.68
CA ASP A 39 -43.85 25.58 6.50
C ASP A 39 -42.43 25.98 6.06
N ARG A 40 -41.47 25.62 6.90
CA ARG A 40 -40.06 25.56 6.54
C ARG A 40 -39.91 24.45 5.53
N THR A 41 -40.11 24.79 4.26
CA THR A 41 -39.96 23.88 3.13
C THR A 41 -38.50 23.42 3.08
N THR A 42 -38.21 22.30 3.73
CA THR A 42 -36.87 21.70 3.73
C THR A 42 -36.60 21.20 2.33
N VAL A 43 -35.99 22.04 1.50
CA VAL A 43 -35.41 21.61 0.23
C VAL A 43 -34.35 20.58 0.58
N THR A 44 -34.70 19.30 0.45
CA THR A 44 -33.74 18.21 0.46
C THR A 44 -32.89 18.34 -0.80
N SER A 45 -31.88 19.21 -0.69
CA SER A 45 -30.85 19.40 -1.69
C SER A 45 -30.33 18.02 -2.08
N SER A 46 -30.45 17.67 -3.36
CA SER A 46 -29.84 16.47 -3.91
C SER A 46 -28.32 16.59 -4.05
N ALA A 47 -27.75 17.78 -3.79
CA ALA A 47 -26.32 17.99 -3.73
C ALA A 47 -25.72 17.24 -2.53
N PRO A 48 -24.54 16.62 -2.68
CA PRO A 48 -23.96 15.75 -1.66
C PRO A 48 -23.31 16.52 -0.48
N GLY A 49 -23.57 17.82 -0.31
CA GLY A 49 -23.04 18.61 0.80
C GLY A 49 -21.59 19.06 0.61
N VAL A 50 -20.87 19.23 1.73
CA VAL A 50 -19.51 19.78 1.81
C VAL A 50 -18.50 18.71 2.20
N VAL A 51 -17.28 18.83 1.68
CA VAL A 51 -16.11 18.08 2.15
C VAL A 51 -14.96 19.02 2.50
N ALA A 52 -14.38 18.85 3.68
CA ALA A 52 -13.17 19.55 4.10
C ALA A 52 -12.03 18.55 4.29
N MET A 53 -10.98 18.70 3.48
CA MET A 53 -9.80 17.84 3.49
C MET A 53 -8.69 18.49 4.31
N PHE A 54 -8.17 17.77 5.30
CA PHE A 54 -7.01 18.14 6.10
C PHE A 54 -5.94 17.07 5.91
N THR A 55 -4.87 17.39 5.18
CA THR A 55 -3.78 16.45 4.88
C THR A 55 -2.44 16.96 5.39
N PRO A 56 -1.44 16.08 5.55
CA PRO A 56 -0.07 16.50 5.66
C PRO A 56 0.37 17.30 4.42
N SER A 57 1.39 18.13 4.62
CA SER A 57 2.24 18.66 3.55
C SER A 57 3.35 17.66 3.26
N ASP A 58 3.58 17.32 1.99
CA ASP A 58 4.74 16.52 1.60
C ASP A 58 6.03 17.26 1.99
N GLY A 59 6.98 16.55 2.61
CA GLY A 59 8.29 17.12 2.95
C GLY A 59 9.11 17.49 1.70
N ILE A 60 10.00 18.48 1.81
CA ILE A 60 10.90 18.83 0.71
C ILE A 60 11.90 17.70 0.49
N THR A 61 11.72 16.94 -0.58
CA THR A 61 12.66 15.89 -1.00
C THR A 61 13.49 16.37 -2.19
N LEU A 62 14.80 16.59 -1.96
CA LEU A 62 15.76 16.96 -3.01
C LEU A 62 16.33 15.75 -3.78
N ASN A 63 16.14 14.53 -3.28
CA ASN A 63 16.56 13.30 -3.93
C ASN A 63 15.44 12.78 -4.87
N GLN A 64 15.81 12.23 -6.03
CA GLN A 64 14.90 11.56 -6.97
C GLN A 64 14.52 10.13 -6.53
N GLN A 65 15.27 9.54 -5.60
CA GLN A 65 14.94 8.26 -4.97
C GLN A 65 13.81 8.44 -3.93
N THR A 66 12.61 8.74 -4.41
CA THR A 66 11.42 8.89 -3.55
C THR A 66 10.21 8.16 -4.12
N PRO A 67 9.37 7.57 -3.25
CA PRO A 67 8.13 6.92 -3.66
C PRO A 67 7.12 7.93 -4.21
N LEU A 68 6.31 7.50 -5.19
CA LEU A 68 5.21 8.30 -5.74
C LEU A 68 4.01 8.43 -4.78
N ASN A 69 3.95 7.61 -3.72
CA ASN A 69 2.93 7.66 -2.67
C ASN A 69 3.11 8.93 -1.80
N LYS A 70 2.45 10.02 -2.19
CA LYS A 70 2.63 11.40 -1.68
C LYS A 70 1.29 12.15 -1.62
N TRP A 71 1.02 12.94 -0.57
CA TRP A 71 -0.28 13.60 -0.37
C TRP A 71 -0.60 14.66 -1.43
N ALA A 72 0.39 15.40 -1.93
CA ALA A 72 0.18 16.35 -3.02
C ALA A 72 -0.20 15.67 -4.35
N LYS A 73 0.01 14.34 -4.47
CA LYS A 73 -0.46 13.53 -5.60
C LYS A 73 -1.83 12.90 -5.34
N LEU A 74 -2.20 12.62 -4.09
CA LEU A 74 -3.53 12.10 -3.74
C LEU A 74 -4.62 13.18 -3.84
N THR A 75 -4.36 14.37 -3.30
CA THR A 75 -5.40 15.42 -3.17
C THR A 75 -6.04 15.82 -4.51
N PRO A 76 -5.30 15.97 -5.63
CA PRO A 76 -5.90 16.23 -6.94
C PRO A 76 -6.83 15.09 -7.40
N ASN A 77 -6.46 13.83 -7.16
CA ASN A 77 -7.32 12.67 -7.47
C ASN A 77 -8.59 12.70 -6.62
N LEU A 78 -8.47 12.97 -5.32
CA LEU A 78 -9.60 13.05 -4.40
C LEU A 78 -10.56 14.20 -4.74
N THR A 79 -10.03 15.38 -5.09
CA THR A 79 -10.84 16.51 -5.56
C THR A 79 -11.60 16.17 -6.85
N LYS A 80 -10.93 15.49 -7.80
CA LYS A 80 -11.53 15.01 -9.05
C LYS A 80 -12.61 13.95 -8.80
N ALA A 81 -12.37 13.01 -7.90
CA ALA A 81 -13.31 11.98 -7.51
C ALA A 81 -14.55 12.57 -6.81
N LEU A 82 -14.37 13.48 -5.85
CA LEU A 82 -15.45 14.23 -5.20
C LEU A 82 -16.29 15.00 -6.22
N THR A 83 -15.64 15.74 -7.14
CA THR A 83 -16.35 16.44 -8.23
C THR A 83 -17.17 15.46 -9.09
N SER A 84 -16.62 14.27 -9.36
CA SER A 84 -17.29 13.22 -10.15
C SER A 84 -18.45 12.55 -9.40
N ALA A 85 -18.38 12.49 -8.06
CA ALA A 85 -19.46 12.06 -7.17
C ALA A 85 -20.57 13.13 -6.98
N GLY A 86 -20.41 14.30 -7.61
CA GLY A 86 -21.42 15.37 -7.64
C GLY A 86 -21.22 16.51 -6.64
N PHE A 87 -20.10 16.54 -5.90
CA PHE A 87 -19.74 17.68 -5.07
C PHE A 87 -19.39 18.88 -5.94
N LYS A 88 -19.88 20.08 -5.60
CA LYS A 88 -19.47 21.29 -6.32
C LYS A 88 -18.04 21.64 -5.92
N LYS A 89 -17.29 22.27 -6.83
CA LYS A 89 -15.90 22.69 -6.54
C LYS A 89 -15.81 23.73 -5.42
N GLY A 90 -16.83 24.55 -5.21
CA GLY A 90 -16.90 25.49 -4.07
C GLY A 90 -17.14 24.80 -2.72
N ASP A 91 -17.81 23.64 -2.74
CA ASP A 91 -18.16 22.84 -1.56
C ASP A 91 -17.03 21.84 -1.17
N ILE A 92 -15.86 21.92 -1.82
CA ILE A 92 -14.67 21.11 -1.51
C ILE A 92 -13.54 22.04 -1.06
N SER A 93 -13.18 21.98 0.22
CA SER A 93 -12.04 22.72 0.78
C SER A 93 -10.84 21.79 1.05
N HIS A 94 -9.63 22.33 0.96
CA HIS A 94 -8.39 21.62 1.27
C HIS A 94 -7.45 22.50 2.08
N THR A 95 -6.95 21.94 3.18
CA THR A 95 -5.90 22.52 4.03
C THR A 95 -4.76 21.52 4.17
N THR A 96 -3.55 21.94 3.83
CA THR A 96 -2.31 21.19 4.11
C THR A 96 -1.68 21.68 5.40
N SER A 97 -0.97 20.81 6.13
CA SER A 97 -0.23 21.19 7.34
C SER A 97 1.06 20.38 7.46
N ASP A 98 2.14 21.06 7.84
CA ASP A 98 3.48 20.47 8.05
C ASP A 98 3.71 19.99 9.50
N SER A 99 2.77 20.26 10.41
CA SER A 99 2.80 19.74 11.78
C SER A 99 1.38 19.47 12.32
N LEU A 100 1.31 18.55 13.29
CA LEU A 100 0.06 18.22 13.99
C LEU A 100 -0.49 19.44 14.76
N ASP A 101 0.37 20.31 15.29
CA ASP A 101 -0.05 21.54 15.97
C ASP A 101 -0.86 22.45 15.03
N LYS A 102 -0.35 22.72 13.82
CA LYS A 102 -1.05 23.54 12.83
C LYS A 102 -2.32 22.86 12.32
N GLN A 103 -2.26 21.55 12.05
CA GLN A 103 -3.41 20.81 11.54
C GLN A 103 -4.58 20.78 12.53
N SER A 104 -4.30 20.49 13.81
CA SER A 104 -5.31 20.47 14.87
C SER A 104 -5.93 21.84 15.13
N ARG A 105 -5.16 22.94 14.98
CA ARG A 105 -5.70 24.32 14.99
C ARG A 105 -6.60 24.59 13.79
N ALA A 106 -6.16 24.24 12.58
CA ALA A 106 -6.97 24.44 11.38
C ALA A 106 -8.31 23.67 11.41
N ILE A 107 -8.30 22.45 11.98
CA ILE A 107 -9.52 21.66 12.20
C ILE A 107 -10.40 22.29 13.28
N GLN A 108 -9.81 22.75 14.39
CA GLN A 108 -10.53 23.47 15.45
C GLN A 108 -11.22 24.73 14.90
N ASP A 109 -10.48 25.57 14.18
CA ASP A 109 -10.99 26.80 13.57
C ASP A 109 -12.11 26.50 12.57
N TYR A 110 -11.94 25.47 11.71
CA TYR A 110 -12.99 25.05 10.79
C TYR A 110 -14.28 24.67 11.52
N VAL A 111 -14.19 23.77 12.52
CA VAL A 111 -15.34 23.29 13.28
C VAL A 111 -16.01 24.45 14.02
N VAL A 112 -15.26 25.26 14.77
CA VAL A 112 -15.80 26.40 15.54
C VAL A 112 -16.49 27.42 14.63
N ASN A 113 -15.92 27.75 13.46
CA ASN A 113 -16.51 28.71 12.53
C ASN A 113 -17.86 28.22 11.96
N HIS A 114 -17.97 26.93 11.63
CA HIS A 114 -19.22 26.34 11.12
C HIS A 114 -20.31 26.24 12.19
N LEU A 115 -19.94 26.07 13.47
CA LEU A 115 -20.89 26.02 14.59
C LEU A 115 -21.31 27.41 15.10
N SER A 116 -20.47 28.42 14.93
CA SER A 116 -20.70 29.79 15.45
C SER A 116 -21.65 30.64 14.58
N GLY A 117 -22.38 30.02 13.64
CA GLY A 117 -23.41 30.71 12.86
C GLY A 117 -22.89 31.53 11.66
N SER A 118 -21.63 31.37 11.26
CA SER A 118 -21.21 31.70 9.89
C SER A 118 -21.77 30.62 8.96
N ASN A 119 -23.08 30.69 8.70
CA ASN A 119 -23.81 29.73 7.88
C ASN A 119 -23.03 29.46 6.58
N THR A 120 -22.45 28.26 6.44
CA THR A 120 -22.02 27.77 5.13
C THR A 120 -23.25 27.70 4.26
N THR A 121 -23.36 28.67 3.35
CA THR A 121 -24.33 28.62 2.27
C THR A 121 -23.68 27.97 1.07
N ASP A 122 -24.42 27.09 0.40
CA ASP A 122 -24.01 26.62 -0.92
C ASP A 122 -24.01 27.77 -1.95
N ASP A 123 -23.53 27.52 -3.17
CA ASP A 123 -23.56 28.50 -4.28
C ASP A 123 -24.96 29.14 -4.56
N ALA A 124 -26.05 28.57 -4.05
CA ALA A 124 -27.42 29.08 -4.19
C ALA A 124 -27.93 29.84 -2.94
N GLY A 125 -27.10 30.03 -1.92
CA GLY A 125 -27.46 30.72 -0.67
C GLY A 125 -28.15 29.83 0.37
N ILE A 126 -28.20 28.51 0.18
CA ILE A 126 -28.90 27.57 1.08
C ILE A 126 -27.98 27.15 2.21
N VAL A 127 -28.42 27.34 3.45
CA VAL A 127 -27.69 26.92 4.66
C VAL A 127 -27.50 25.40 4.66
N ILE A 128 -26.24 24.97 4.71
CA ILE A 128 -25.82 23.57 4.75
C ILE A 128 -25.87 23.08 6.20
N SER A 129 -26.62 22.00 6.48
CA SER A 129 -26.65 21.38 7.81
C SER A 129 -25.30 20.74 8.14
N PRO A 130 -24.85 20.72 9.41
CA PRO A 130 -23.67 19.95 9.81
C PRO A 130 -23.69 18.49 9.36
N ASP A 131 -24.87 17.84 9.32
CA ASP A 131 -25.08 16.46 8.85
C ASP A 131 -24.77 16.28 7.34
N ASN A 132 -24.57 17.38 6.60
CA ASN A 132 -24.15 17.38 5.21
C ASN A 132 -22.67 17.77 5.05
N ILE A 133 -21.86 17.68 6.11
CA ILE A 133 -20.43 18.02 6.11
C ILE A 133 -19.61 16.79 6.51
N THR A 134 -18.66 16.39 5.65
CA THR A 134 -17.66 15.37 5.98
C THR A 134 -16.27 16.01 6.12
N LEU A 135 -15.61 15.75 7.25
CA LEU A 135 -14.21 16.05 7.48
C LEU A 135 -13.36 14.84 7.06
N LEU A 136 -12.57 14.99 6.00
CA LEU A 136 -11.56 14.02 5.59
C LEU A 136 -10.23 14.40 6.22
N VAL A 137 -9.79 13.67 7.24
CA VAL A 137 -8.62 14.04 8.05
C VAL A 137 -7.56 12.95 7.96
N ALA A 138 -6.37 13.30 7.47
CA ALA A 138 -5.16 12.50 7.58
C ALA A 138 -4.26 13.11 8.65
N PRO A 139 -4.23 12.57 9.88
CA PRO A 139 -3.42 13.13 10.98
C PRO A 139 -1.94 13.24 10.61
N VAL A 140 -1.34 14.42 10.82
CA VAL A 140 0.10 14.60 10.65
C VAL A 140 0.85 13.80 11.72
N VAL A 141 1.81 13.01 11.27
CA VAL A 141 2.78 12.27 12.10
C VAL A 141 4.20 12.70 11.74
N GLU A 142 5.18 12.40 12.58
CA GLU A 142 6.58 12.67 12.26
C GLU A 142 7.11 11.65 11.23
N ALA A 143 7.95 12.12 10.31
CA ALA A 143 8.44 11.32 9.19
C ALA A 143 9.63 10.44 9.59
N ASP A 144 9.34 9.19 9.88
CA ASP A 144 10.27 8.10 10.20
C ASP A 144 11.00 7.55 8.95
N ALA A 145 11.83 6.52 9.14
CA ALA A 145 12.50 5.83 8.03
C ALA A 145 11.49 5.17 7.06
N SER A 146 10.38 4.62 7.57
CA SER A 146 9.37 3.90 6.77
C SER A 146 8.62 4.83 5.83
N THR A 147 8.14 5.98 6.31
CA THR A 147 7.46 6.98 5.46
C THR A 147 8.38 7.55 4.39
N ARG A 148 9.68 7.72 4.67
CA ARG A 148 10.69 8.13 3.66
C ARG A 148 10.88 7.08 2.56
N GLN A 149 10.91 5.79 2.91
CA GLN A 149 11.23 4.68 1.98
C GLN A 149 10.02 4.08 1.25
N TYR A 150 8.82 4.07 1.85
CA TYR A 150 7.63 3.42 1.29
C TYR A 150 6.50 4.42 0.95
N GLY A 151 6.60 5.64 1.49
CA GLY A 151 5.78 6.80 1.13
C GLY A 151 4.85 7.28 2.25
N ASP A 152 4.21 8.42 2.01
CA ASP A 152 3.54 9.20 3.06
C ASP A 152 2.18 8.60 3.49
N TYR A 153 1.82 7.44 2.92
CA TYR A 153 0.60 6.70 3.24
C TYR A 153 0.83 5.53 4.22
N VAL A 154 2.09 5.21 4.56
CA VAL A 154 2.40 4.16 5.53
C VAL A 154 1.73 4.52 6.85
N SER A 155 0.79 3.69 7.28
CA SER A 155 -0.02 3.96 8.46
C SER A 155 0.80 3.93 9.75
N GLN A 156 0.70 5.00 10.54
CA GLN A 156 1.15 5.08 11.93
C GLN A 156 -0.04 5.30 12.87
N GLU A 157 0.11 5.04 14.17
CA GLU A 157 -0.92 5.33 15.19
C GLU A 157 -0.48 6.49 16.09
N LEU A 158 -1.33 7.52 16.24
CA LEU A 158 -1.12 8.58 17.21
C LEU A 158 -1.57 8.14 18.60
N SER A 159 -0.67 8.19 19.57
CA SER A 159 -0.96 8.00 20.98
C SER A 159 -1.66 9.23 21.59
N THR A 160 -2.56 9.00 22.54
CA THR A 160 -3.27 10.01 23.34
C THR A 160 -2.69 10.07 24.75
N ALA A 161 -2.67 11.26 25.36
CA ALA A 161 -2.00 11.53 26.64
C ALA A 161 -2.48 10.60 27.78
N ASP A 162 -3.78 10.27 27.79
CA ASP A 162 -4.44 9.32 28.72
C ASP A 162 -3.86 7.89 28.71
N THR A 163 -2.88 7.58 27.84
CA THR A 163 -2.21 6.26 27.79
C THR A 163 -0.68 6.32 27.72
N ALA A 164 -0.07 7.46 28.08
CA ALA A 164 1.39 7.57 28.21
C ALA A 164 1.94 6.92 29.50
N GLU A 165 1.10 6.77 30.54
CA GLU A 165 1.42 5.95 31.71
C GLU A 165 1.01 4.49 31.47
N GLY A 166 1.93 3.66 30.97
CA GLY A 166 1.68 2.22 30.84
C GLY A 166 2.36 1.49 29.69
N SER A 167 3.59 1.83 29.31
CA SER A 167 4.47 0.88 28.61
C SER A 167 5.18 -0.02 29.65
N ASP A 168 4.40 -0.77 30.42
CA ASP A 168 4.97 -1.86 31.21
C ASP A 168 5.23 -3.05 30.28
N SER A 169 6.42 -3.63 30.39
CA SER A 169 6.84 -4.77 29.59
C SER A 169 5.90 -5.95 29.80
N THR A 170 5.39 -6.54 28.71
CA THR A 170 4.73 -7.84 28.76
C THR A 170 5.75 -8.93 29.03
N ASP A 171 6.18 -9.05 30.30
CA ASP A 171 6.99 -10.18 30.73
C ASP A 171 6.10 -11.42 30.87
N SER A 172 6.61 -12.55 30.41
CA SER A 172 5.85 -13.79 30.33
C SER A 172 5.79 -14.47 31.68
N SER A 173 4.59 -14.92 32.07
CA SER A 173 4.40 -15.68 33.28
C SER A 173 5.18 -17.00 33.24
N ASP A 174 6.16 -17.17 34.12
CA ASP A 174 6.52 -18.52 34.58
C ASP A 174 6.55 -18.57 36.11
N SER A 175 5.99 -19.65 36.64
CA SER A 175 5.64 -19.79 38.06
C SER A 175 6.59 -20.76 38.75
N SER A 176 7.44 -20.25 39.64
CA SER A 176 8.02 -21.09 40.69
C SER A 176 8.14 -20.34 42.01
N ASN A 177 7.91 -21.06 43.11
CA ASN A 177 7.66 -20.51 44.44
C ASN A 177 8.72 -21.03 45.42
N SER A 178 9.48 -20.15 46.08
CA SER A 178 9.86 -20.32 47.49
C SER A 178 10.66 -19.13 48.07
N SER A 179 10.51 -18.97 49.39
CA SER A 179 11.34 -18.25 50.37
C SER A 179 12.86 -18.27 50.11
N ASP A 180 13.69 -17.34 50.60
CA ASP A 180 13.71 -16.84 51.98
C ASP A 180 14.59 -15.57 52.20
N SER A 181 14.30 -14.84 53.28
CA SER A 181 15.14 -13.98 54.14
C SER A 181 16.36 -13.14 53.64
N SER A 182 16.25 -11.83 53.95
CA SER A 182 17.19 -11.02 54.76
C SER A 182 18.46 -10.35 54.18
N ASP A 183 18.45 -9.01 54.32
CA ASP A 183 19.46 -8.14 55.00
C ASP A 183 20.35 -7.15 54.20
N SER A 184 20.61 -6.02 54.89
CA SER A 184 21.65 -4.95 54.83
C SER A 184 22.74 -4.92 53.71
N SER A 185 23.41 -3.80 53.37
CA SER A 185 23.30 -2.34 53.65
C SER A 185 24.39 -1.56 52.87
N THR A 186 24.25 -0.23 52.71
CA THR A 186 25.29 0.78 52.33
C THR A 186 26.04 0.60 50.98
N GLY A 187 26.57 1.63 50.31
CA GLY A 187 26.61 3.09 50.53
C GLY A 187 27.69 3.76 49.64
N SER A 188 27.67 5.10 49.57
CA SER A 188 28.54 6.01 48.77
C SER A 188 28.34 6.03 47.24
N ASP A 189 28.65 7.09 46.48
CA ASP A 189 28.68 8.58 46.58
C ASP A 189 29.55 9.10 45.41
N SER A 190 29.32 10.34 44.93
CA SER A 190 30.06 11.06 43.88
C SER A 190 29.91 10.50 42.42
N THR A 191 29.89 11.29 41.34
CA THR A 191 30.18 12.73 41.11
C THR A 191 29.21 13.36 40.09
N ASP A 192 29.10 14.70 40.12
CA ASP A 192 28.49 15.56 39.09
C ASP A 192 29.12 15.36 37.68
N ASP A 193 28.29 15.28 36.63
CA ASP A 193 28.67 15.64 35.25
C ASP A 193 27.52 16.39 34.57
N SER A 194 27.50 17.70 34.78
CA SER A 194 26.47 18.62 34.29
C SER A 194 26.69 18.98 32.80
N SER A 195 26.25 18.10 31.89
CA SER A 195 26.18 18.42 30.45
C SER A 195 24.96 17.87 29.68
N SER A 196 24.06 17.11 30.32
CA SER A 196 22.94 16.43 29.65
C SER A 196 21.58 17.16 29.66
N ASP A 197 21.47 18.30 30.36
CA ASP A 197 20.17 18.89 30.74
C ASP A 197 19.45 19.65 29.59
N ALA A 198 20.22 20.25 28.67
CA ALA A 198 19.68 21.02 27.55
C ALA A 198 18.99 20.15 26.47
N SER A 199 19.42 18.89 26.31
CA SER A 199 18.81 17.95 25.36
C SER A 199 17.48 17.40 25.89
N LYS A 200 17.44 17.02 27.17
CA LYS A 200 16.25 16.44 27.82
C LYS A 200 15.11 17.44 27.89
N THR A 201 15.40 18.67 28.35
CA THR A 201 14.40 19.75 28.43
C THR A 201 13.75 20.07 27.07
N ALA A 202 14.50 19.95 25.97
CA ALA A 202 13.97 20.16 24.61
C ALA A 202 13.13 18.98 24.10
N GLY A 203 13.47 17.74 24.49
CA GLY A 203 12.67 16.54 24.18
C GLY A 203 11.32 16.54 24.92
N ASP A 204 11.35 16.78 26.23
CA ASP A 204 10.14 16.84 27.07
C ASP A 204 9.16 17.92 26.58
N SER A 205 9.68 19.10 26.19
CA SER A 205 8.87 20.17 25.64
C SER A 205 8.26 19.86 24.27
N LYS A 206 8.89 19.03 23.43
CA LYS A 206 8.32 18.57 22.16
C LYS A 206 7.19 17.57 22.39
N ASN A 207 7.42 16.59 23.26
CA ASN A 207 6.44 15.55 23.59
C ASN A 207 5.17 16.15 24.21
N ALA A 208 5.31 17.15 25.09
CA ALA A 208 4.18 17.90 25.64
C ALA A 208 3.38 18.65 24.55
N ALA A 209 4.05 19.36 23.65
CA ALA A 209 3.40 20.08 22.55
C ALA A 209 2.70 19.14 21.54
N GLN A 210 3.25 17.95 21.32
CA GLN A 210 2.63 16.91 20.49
C GLN A 210 1.36 16.35 21.16
N ALA A 211 1.42 16.05 22.47
CA ALA A 211 0.27 15.60 23.25
C ALA A 211 -0.88 16.64 23.24
N GLU A 212 -0.57 17.92 23.49
CA GLU A 212 -1.56 19.02 23.40
C GLU A 212 -2.19 19.13 22.00
N ALA A 213 -1.43 18.84 20.94
CA ALA A 213 -1.94 18.85 19.57
C ALA A 213 -2.85 17.65 19.27
N VAL A 214 -2.53 16.47 19.81
CA VAL A 214 -3.43 15.29 19.75
C VAL A 214 -4.73 15.56 20.51
N ASP A 215 -4.66 16.07 21.74
CA ASP A 215 -5.85 16.30 22.57
C ASP A 215 -6.76 17.36 21.97
N ARG A 216 -6.18 18.42 21.39
CA ARG A 216 -6.92 19.43 20.60
C ARG A 216 -7.56 18.83 19.35
N LEU A 217 -6.85 17.96 18.61
CA LEU A 217 -7.41 17.27 17.46
C LEU A 217 -8.61 16.41 17.88
N VAL A 218 -8.43 15.51 18.84
CA VAL A 218 -9.47 14.60 19.34
C VAL A 218 -10.69 15.38 19.85
N SER A 219 -10.47 16.48 20.59
CA SER A 219 -11.56 17.34 21.08
C SER A 219 -12.34 18.01 19.95
N SER A 220 -11.64 18.51 18.93
CA SER A 220 -12.26 19.14 17.77
C SER A 220 -13.05 18.15 16.91
N LEU A 221 -12.53 16.93 16.73
CA LEU A 221 -13.22 15.86 15.99
C LEU A 221 -14.45 15.33 16.76
N LYS A 222 -14.38 15.23 18.10
CA LYS A 222 -15.56 14.92 18.94
C LYS A 222 -16.64 15.99 18.79
N LEU A 223 -16.28 17.27 18.93
CA LEU A 223 -17.20 18.40 18.77
C LEU A 223 -17.87 18.43 17.39
N ALA A 224 -17.12 18.14 16.32
CA ALA A 224 -17.67 18.02 14.96
C ALA A 224 -18.77 16.96 14.89
N LYS A 225 -18.51 15.76 15.42
CA LYS A 225 -19.47 14.64 15.44
C LYS A 225 -20.68 14.87 16.33
N GLU A 226 -20.47 15.43 17.51
CA GLU A 226 -21.54 15.81 18.44
C GLU A 226 -22.48 16.87 17.84
N SER A 227 -21.97 17.64 16.88
CA SER A 227 -22.73 18.64 16.14
C SER A 227 -23.35 18.15 14.83
N GLY A 228 -23.16 16.86 14.47
CA GLY A 228 -23.73 16.23 13.27
C GLY A 228 -22.75 15.94 12.13
N MET A 229 -21.56 16.55 12.12
CA MET A 229 -20.58 16.35 11.04
C MET A 229 -20.02 14.92 11.03
N HIS A 230 -19.72 14.39 9.85
CA HIS A 230 -19.04 13.11 9.71
C HIS A 230 -17.53 13.28 9.75
N VAL A 231 -16.83 12.37 10.43
CA VAL A 231 -15.35 12.35 10.47
C VAL A 231 -14.84 11.05 9.87
N VAL A 232 -14.07 11.17 8.80
CA VAL A 232 -13.33 10.07 8.17
C VAL A 232 -11.85 10.29 8.42
N LEU A 233 -11.21 9.34 9.12
CA LEU A 233 -9.75 9.35 9.30
C LEU A 233 -9.07 8.61 8.13
N MET A 234 -7.89 9.07 7.72
CA MET A 234 -7.17 8.53 6.56
C MET A 234 -5.70 8.24 6.91
N GLY A 235 -5.24 7.01 6.66
CA GLY A 235 -3.86 6.57 6.88
C GLY A 235 -3.53 6.33 8.34
N ASN A 236 -3.50 7.41 9.14
CA ASN A 236 -3.08 7.34 10.53
C ASN A 236 -4.28 7.21 11.46
N SER A 237 -4.22 6.24 12.37
CA SER A 237 -5.22 6.07 13.44
C SER A 237 -4.93 7.02 14.61
N ILE A 238 -5.93 7.22 15.46
CA ILE A 238 -5.76 7.92 16.74
C ILE A 238 -6.25 6.97 17.84
N LYS A 239 -5.35 6.61 18.75
CA LYS A 239 -5.61 5.66 19.84
C LYS A 239 -6.76 6.15 20.71
N GLY A 240 -7.78 5.31 20.86
CA GLY A 240 -8.97 5.63 21.66
C GLY A 240 -10.07 6.41 20.94
N TYR A 241 -9.89 6.83 19.67
CA TYR A 241 -10.90 7.56 18.90
C TYR A 241 -11.66 6.67 17.90
N LYS A 242 -12.95 6.94 17.67
CA LYS A 242 -13.80 6.20 16.70
C LYS A 242 -14.35 7.14 15.61
N PRO A 243 -13.77 7.13 14.39
CA PRO A 243 -14.32 7.85 13.26
C PRO A 243 -15.60 7.16 12.72
N ASP A 244 -16.30 7.83 11.82
CA ASP A 244 -17.45 7.27 11.09
C ASP A 244 -17.00 6.32 9.99
N ALA A 245 -15.84 6.60 9.39
CA ALA A 245 -15.10 5.65 8.57
C ALA A 245 -13.58 5.84 8.73
N PHE A 246 -12.81 4.81 8.40
CA PHE A 246 -11.36 4.86 8.29
C PHE A 246 -10.94 4.51 6.87
N VAL A 247 -9.95 5.21 6.32
CA VAL A 247 -9.32 4.88 5.03
C VAL A 247 -7.97 4.27 5.33
N ARG A 248 -7.87 2.96 5.14
CA ARG A 248 -6.60 2.23 5.25
C ARG A 248 -5.96 2.15 3.87
N PHE A 249 -4.82 2.83 3.75
CA PHE A 249 -3.87 2.69 2.65
C PHE A 249 -3.01 1.42 2.84
N SER A 250 -1.96 1.30 2.03
CA SER A 250 -0.83 0.40 2.17
C SER A 250 -0.32 0.26 3.61
N ASP A 251 -0.36 -0.94 4.16
CA ASP A 251 0.40 -1.34 5.35
C ASP A 251 1.57 -2.28 4.97
N ALA A 252 2.52 -2.44 5.89
CA ALA A 252 3.74 -3.22 5.65
C ALA A 252 3.43 -4.68 5.23
N GLN A 253 2.45 -5.30 5.90
CA GLN A 253 2.00 -6.66 5.62
C GLN A 253 1.43 -6.79 4.20
N ALA A 254 0.60 -5.85 3.75
CA ALA A 254 0.09 -5.82 2.38
C ALA A 254 1.21 -5.67 1.34
N ILE A 255 2.25 -4.87 1.61
CA ILE A 255 3.40 -4.68 0.72
C ILE A 255 4.19 -5.99 0.56
N GLY A 256 4.60 -6.61 1.67
CA GLY A 256 5.35 -7.88 1.63
C GLY A 256 4.55 -9.01 0.98
N LYS A 257 3.24 -9.09 1.32
CA LYS A 257 2.30 -10.04 0.70
C LYS A 257 2.17 -9.85 -0.80
N LEU A 258 2.02 -8.61 -1.28
CA LEU A 258 1.95 -8.32 -2.72
C LEU A 258 3.19 -8.86 -3.44
N GLN A 259 4.38 -8.54 -2.96
CA GLN A 259 5.63 -8.96 -3.59
C GLN A 259 5.75 -10.49 -3.65
N ALA A 260 5.44 -11.16 -2.54
CA ALA A 260 5.44 -12.62 -2.46
C ALA A 260 4.40 -13.27 -3.39
N GLU A 261 3.15 -12.77 -3.45
CA GLU A 261 2.11 -13.30 -4.35
C GLU A 261 2.51 -13.18 -5.82
N LYS A 262 3.19 -12.09 -6.17
CA LYS A 262 3.68 -11.85 -7.54
C LYS A 262 4.84 -12.80 -7.88
N ILE A 263 5.78 -13.05 -6.96
CA ILE A 263 6.82 -14.07 -7.12
C ILE A 263 6.21 -15.48 -7.28
N VAL A 264 5.26 -15.88 -6.42
CA VAL A 264 4.52 -17.16 -6.54
C VAL A 264 3.92 -17.33 -7.93
N SER A 265 3.23 -16.29 -8.41
CA SER A 265 2.55 -16.33 -9.71
C SER A 265 3.52 -16.32 -10.89
N LYS A 266 4.69 -15.69 -10.78
CA LYS A 266 5.64 -15.50 -11.90
C LYS A 266 6.63 -16.65 -12.04
N LEU A 267 7.03 -17.28 -10.93
CA LEU A 267 7.85 -18.50 -10.91
C LEU A 267 7.02 -19.79 -10.95
N GLU A 268 5.68 -19.68 -10.98
CA GLU A 268 4.73 -20.80 -10.91
C GLU A 268 5.04 -21.79 -9.78
N LEU A 269 5.24 -21.29 -8.55
CA LEU A 269 5.71 -22.11 -7.42
C LEU A 269 4.78 -23.28 -7.05
N SER A 270 3.53 -23.26 -7.51
CA SER A 270 2.59 -24.40 -7.42
C SER A 270 2.96 -25.60 -8.30
N LYS A 271 3.81 -25.41 -9.32
CA LYS A 271 4.37 -26.45 -10.20
C LYS A 271 5.80 -26.88 -9.83
N ALA A 272 6.46 -26.16 -8.91
CA ALA A 272 7.84 -26.46 -8.49
C ALA A 272 7.92 -27.80 -7.73
N SER A 273 9.09 -28.46 -7.79
CA SER A 273 9.34 -29.75 -7.14
C SER A 273 10.60 -29.69 -6.27
N LYS A 274 10.77 -30.67 -5.38
CA LYS A 274 11.97 -30.82 -4.54
C LYS A 274 13.24 -31.13 -5.35
N ASP A 275 13.08 -31.73 -6.52
CA ASP A 275 14.19 -32.11 -7.39
C ASP A 275 14.68 -30.94 -8.26
N ASN A 276 13.93 -29.84 -8.31
CA ASN A 276 14.28 -28.58 -8.97
C ASN A 276 13.59 -27.41 -8.26
N PRO A 277 14.05 -27.05 -7.04
CA PRO A 277 13.47 -25.97 -6.27
C PRO A 277 13.71 -24.61 -6.93
N LYS A 278 12.95 -23.61 -6.50
CA LYS A 278 13.15 -22.21 -6.88
C LYS A 278 13.92 -21.47 -5.80
N HIS A 279 14.97 -20.77 -6.22
CA HIS A 279 15.90 -20.10 -5.31
C HIS A 279 15.42 -18.67 -5.06
N ILE A 280 15.08 -18.33 -3.82
CA ILE A 280 14.52 -17.02 -3.47
C ILE A 280 15.26 -16.42 -2.28
N GLU A 281 15.69 -15.17 -2.42
CA GLU A 281 16.20 -14.36 -1.31
C GLU A 281 15.19 -13.28 -0.90
N VAL A 282 15.21 -12.93 0.39
CA VAL A 282 14.38 -11.87 0.96
C VAL A 282 15.29 -10.86 1.65
N LEU A 283 15.24 -9.61 1.20
CA LEU A 283 16.08 -8.52 1.71
C LEU A 283 15.21 -7.53 2.49
N MET A 284 15.23 -7.65 3.81
CA MET A 284 14.49 -6.80 4.73
C MET A 284 15.40 -5.68 5.27
N PRO A 285 15.45 -4.48 4.65
CA PRO A 285 16.15 -3.36 5.27
C PRO A 285 15.42 -2.96 6.56
N TYR A 286 16.18 -2.67 7.61
CA TYR A 286 15.67 -1.88 8.72
C TYR A 286 16.74 -0.89 9.19
N THR A 287 16.30 0.15 9.89
CA THR A 287 17.20 1.06 10.60
C THR A 287 17.21 0.60 12.04
N ALA A 288 18.36 0.18 12.59
CA ALA A 288 18.38 -0.38 13.95
C ALA A 288 18.27 0.71 15.03
N VAL A 289 18.79 1.89 14.74
CA VAL A 289 18.89 3.03 15.64
C VAL A 289 18.53 4.29 14.85
N ASP A 290 17.65 5.13 15.37
CA ASP A 290 17.17 6.33 14.69
C ASP A 290 18.19 7.49 14.69
N GLU A 291 17.82 8.64 14.10
CA GLU A 291 18.66 9.84 14.06
C GLU A 291 18.98 10.42 15.46
N SER A 292 18.22 10.06 16.49
CA SER A 292 18.42 10.51 17.87
C SER A 292 19.30 9.57 18.71
N GLY A 293 19.52 8.34 18.25
CA GLY A 293 20.30 7.32 18.96
C GLY A 293 19.43 6.27 19.67
N GLU A 294 18.11 6.32 19.51
CA GLU A 294 17.17 5.39 20.14
C GLU A 294 16.86 4.18 19.25
N ALA A 295 16.46 3.06 19.87
CA ALA A 295 16.12 1.84 19.13
C ALA A 295 14.87 2.06 18.27
N SER A 296 15.00 1.84 16.95
CA SER A 296 13.90 2.09 16.02
C SER A 296 12.80 1.03 16.14
N ASP A 297 11.56 1.42 15.87
CA ASP A 297 10.42 0.50 15.80
C ASP A 297 10.64 -0.58 14.72
N SER A 298 10.54 -1.85 15.12
CA SER A 298 10.65 -3.00 14.23
C SER A 298 9.30 -3.54 13.73
N THR A 299 8.18 -2.94 14.15
CA THR A 299 6.82 -3.35 13.75
C THR A 299 6.65 -3.38 12.23
N PHE A 300 7.20 -2.39 11.51
CA PHE A 300 7.13 -2.37 10.04
C PHE A 300 7.82 -3.59 9.40
N VAL A 301 9.06 -3.89 9.81
CA VAL A 301 9.83 -5.01 9.22
C VAL A 301 9.24 -6.36 9.60
N GLN A 302 8.71 -6.50 10.82
CA GLN A 302 7.97 -7.67 11.28
C GLN A 302 6.72 -7.91 10.45
N GLU A 303 5.84 -6.91 10.30
CA GLU A 303 4.60 -7.07 9.54
C GLU A 303 4.83 -7.31 8.05
N ALA A 304 5.83 -6.64 7.45
CA ALA A 304 6.22 -6.92 6.07
C ALA A 304 6.69 -8.37 5.89
N PHE A 305 7.54 -8.88 6.78
CA PHE A 305 7.97 -10.28 6.73
C PHE A 305 6.80 -11.24 6.98
N ARG A 306 5.88 -10.95 7.91
CA ARG A 306 4.64 -11.71 8.14
C ARG A 306 3.82 -11.82 6.85
N GLY A 307 3.70 -10.73 6.10
CA GLY A 307 3.05 -10.69 4.80
C GLY A 307 3.72 -11.60 3.75
N ILE A 308 5.05 -11.62 3.70
CA ILE A 308 5.83 -12.52 2.84
C ILE A 308 5.64 -13.98 3.26
N TRP A 309 5.77 -14.28 4.55
CA TRP A 309 5.75 -15.63 5.09
C TRP A 309 4.38 -16.31 4.97
N GLN A 310 3.29 -15.55 5.13
CA GLN A 310 1.92 -16.01 4.83
C GLN A 310 1.75 -16.58 3.40
N VAL A 311 2.61 -16.17 2.48
CA VAL A 311 2.55 -16.58 1.07
C VAL A 311 3.64 -17.59 0.71
N LEU A 312 4.90 -17.34 1.11
CA LEU A 312 6.04 -18.21 0.76
C LEU A 312 6.28 -19.37 1.73
N GLY A 313 5.89 -19.26 3.00
CA GLY A 313 6.27 -20.23 4.04
C GLY A 313 5.85 -21.67 3.71
N ALA A 314 4.65 -21.83 3.13
CA ALA A 314 4.15 -23.14 2.69
C ALA A 314 4.95 -23.76 1.51
N TYR A 315 5.76 -22.98 0.78
CA TYR A 315 6.65 -23.48 -0.28
C TYR A 315 8.04 -23.86 0.27
N TYR A 316 8.57 -23.07 1.21
CA TYR A 316 9.77 -23.42 1.98
C TYR A 316 9.56 -24.72 2.79
N GLN A 317 8.45 -24.83 3.51
CA GLN A 317 8.08 -26.04 4.27
C GLN A 317 7.92 -27.29 3.37
N LYS A 318 7.57 -27.10 2.10
CA LYS A 318 7.51 -28.17 1.10
C LYS A 318 8.87 -28.48 0.45
N GLY A 319 9.90 -27.68 0.68
CA GLY A 319 11.20 -27.80 0.01
C GLY A 319 11.14 -27.60 -1.50
N VAL A 320 10.18 -26.81 -2.00
CA VAL A 320 10.09 -26.43 -3.43
C VAL A 320 10.58 -25.00 -3.67
N VAL A 321 10.90 -24.29 -2.59
CA VAL A 321 11.63 -23.03 -2.54
C VAL A 321 12.76 -23.16 -1.53
N GLU A 322 13.93 -22.64 -1.87
CA GLU A 322 15.12 -22.62 -1.02
C GLU A 322 15.72 -21.21 -1.04
N SER A 323 16.34 -20.80 0.08
CA SER A 323 17.16 -19.58 0.15
C SER A 323 18.62 -20.00 -0.07
N PRO A 324 19.31 -19.46 -1.10
CA PRO A 324 20.72 -19.74 -1.34
C PRO A 324 21.62 -19.52 -0.13
N SER A 325 21.34 -18.50 0.68
CA SER A 325 22.08 -18.20 1.92
C SER A 325 21.71 -19.10 3.11
N GLY A 326 20.63 -19.88 3.00
CA GLY A 326 20.07 -20.65 4.12
C GLY A 326 19.39 -19.80 5.20
N THR A 327 19.22 -18.48 4.99
CA THR A 327 18.56 -17.58 5.96
C THR A 327 17.11 -17.99 6.22
N LEU A 328 16.41 -18.48 5.20
CA LEU A 328 15.09 -19.10 5.31
C LEU A 328 15.12 -20.57 4.93
N ASN A 329 14.41 -21.42 5.67
CA ASN A 329 14.31 -22.84 5.39
C ASN A 329 12.94 -23.41 5.81
N GLY A 330 12.74 -24.72 5.61
CA GLY A 330 11.46 -25.38 5.91
C GLY A 330 11.04 -25.40 7.39
N ASN A 331 11.93 -25.04 8.33
CA ASN A 331 11.61 -24.91 9.75
C ASN A 331 11.35 -23.45 10.19
N SER A 332 11.57 -22.47 9.31
CA SER A 332 11.30 -21.07 9.59
C SER A 332 9.79 -20.80 9.80
N THR A 333 9.50 -19.70 10.46
CA THR A 333 8.18 -19.23 10.89
C THR A 333 8.00 -17.76 10.54
N GLU A 334 6.83 -17.17 10.83
CA GLU A 334 6.63 -15.72 10.63
C GLU A 334 7.38 -14.85 11.65
N ASP A 335 7.92 -15.44 12.71
CA ASP A 335 8.68 -14.73 13.74
C ASP A 335 10.19 -14.68 13.44
N ASP A 336 10.69 -15.45 12.46
CA ASP A 336 12.12 -15.52 12.09
C ASP A 336 12.61 -14.34 11.22
N TRP A 337 11.93 -13.19 11.27
CA TRP A 337 12.21 -12.02 10.44
C TRP A 337 13.65 -11.48 10.60
N GLN A 338 14.29 -11.65 11.76
CA GLN A 338 15.68 -11.22 11.96
C GLN A 338 16.67 -11.98 11.07
N SER A 339 16.35 -13.20 10.61
CA SER A 339 17.23 -13.99 9.74
C SER A 339 17.49 -13.32 8.39
N VAL A 340 16.52 -12.54 7.91
CA VAL A 340 16.54 -11.85 6.61
C VAL A 340 16.74 -10.34 6.74
N ALA A 341 16.69 -9.80 7.96
CA ALA A 341 16.86 -8.38 8.26
C ALA A 341 18.32 -7.94 8.33
N TYR A 342 18.57 -6.69 7.94
CA TYR A 342 19.90 -6.07 8.04
C TYR A 342 19.81 -4.56 8.24
N ASP A 343 20.83 -4.01 8.91
CA ASP A 343 20.99 -2.58 9.15
C ASP A 343 21.34 -1.83 7.86
N ALA A 344 20.35 -1.14 7.30
CA ALA A 344 20.44 -0.36 6.08
C ALA A 344 20.87 1.10 6.32
N SER A 345 21.26 1.48 7.56
CA SER A 345 21.74 2.85 7.87
C SER A 345 23.09 3.20 7.23
N LYS A 346 23.82 2.21 6.72
CA LYS A 346 25.17 2.36 6.15
C LYS A 346 25.13 2.18 4.63
N GLU A 347 25.81 3.08 3.93
CA GLU A 347 25.98 3.02 2.48
C GLU A 347 26.60 1.69 2.03
N GLY A 348 25.99 1.07 1.02
CA GLY A 348 26.40 -0.24 0.51
C GLY A 348 26.15 -1.42 1.46
N SER A 349 25.31 -1.28 2.50
CA SER A 349 24.87 -2.43 3.32
C SER A 349 24.20 -3.51 2.47
N THR A 350 23.25 -3.15 1.61
CA THR A 350 22.50 -4.08 0.75
C THR A 350 23.42 -4.88 -0.17
N ALA A 351 24.36 -4.20 -0.83
CA ALA A 351 25.40 -4.79 -1.68
C ALA A 351 26.17 -5.89 -0.92
N LYS A 352 26.77 -5.54 0.22
CA LYS A 352 27.54 -6.48 1.08
C LYS A 352 26.70 -7.66 1.58
N VAL A 353 25.43 -7.43 1.91
CA VAL A 353 24.52 -8.50 2.32
C VAL A 353 24.22 -9.43 1.16
N LEU A 354 23.99 -8.90 -0.06
CA LEU A 354 23.69 -9.72 -1.23
C LEU A 354 24.92 -10.50 -1.71
N ASP A 355 26.10 -9.87 -1.78
CA ASP A 355 27.39 -10.55 -2.06
C ASP A 355 27.62 -11.72 -1.11
N ALA A 356 27.51 -11.49 0.21
CA ALA A 356 27.68 -12.55 1.21
C ALA A 356 26.64 -13.67 1.09
N ARG A 357 25.41 -13.37 0.66
CA ARG A 357 24.33 -14.35 0.50
C ARG A 357 24.36 -15.13 -0.82
N LEU A 358 24.97 -14.57 -1.85
CA LEU A 358 25.13 -15.20 -3.18
C LEU A 358 26.60 -15.59 -3.47
N ALA A 359 27.45 -15.57 -2.43
CA ALA A 359 28.88 -15.83 -2.52
C ALA A 359 29.20 -17.12 -3.29
N LYS A 360 30.06 -16.99 -4.30
CA LYS A 360 30.49 -18.11 -5.15
C LYS A 360 31.36 -19.09 -4.36
N ALA A 361 31.33 -20.37 -4.76
CA ALA A 361 32.17 -21.40 -4.15
C ALA A 361 33.68 -21.13 -4.32
N ASP A 362 34.07 -20.52 -5.45
CA ASP A 362 35.41 -19.99 -5.73
C ASP A 362 35.36 -18.88 -6.81
N GLU A 363 36.49 -18.21 -7.08
CA GLU A 363 36.60 -17.10 -8.05
C GLU A 363 36.34 -17.50 -9.52
N HIS A 364 36.23 -18.79 -9.83
CA HIS A 364 36.02 -19.32 -11.18
C HIS A 364 34.66 -20.03 -11.36
N ALA A 365 33.90 -20.18 -10.27
CA ALA A 365 32.55 -20.73 -10.29
C ALA A 365 31.53 -19.80 -11.01
N SER A 366 30.42 -20.38 -11.46
CA SER A 366 29.24 -19.62 -11.87
C SER A 366 28.69 -18.79 -10.69
N PRO A 367 27.94 -17.70 -10.94
CA PRO A 367 27.13 -17.05 -9.91
C PRO A 367 26.18 -18.05 -9.23
N THR A 368 25.89 -17.86 -7.95
CA THR A 368 24.98 -18.74 -7.21
C THR A 368 23.56 -18.64 -7.77
N ARG A 369 22.97 -19.76 -8.21
CA ARG A 369 21.65 -19.73 -8.85
C ARG A 369 20.60 -19.04 -7.96
N ILE A 370 19.92 -18.04 -8.52
CA ILE A 370 18.84 -17.28 -7.89
C ILE A 370 17.70 -17.09 -8.90
N ASP A 371 16.47 -17.47 -8.53
CA ASP A 371 15.28 -17.33 -9.39
C ASP A 371 14.51 -16.01 -9.07
N GLY A 372 14.58 -15.49 -7.85
CA GLY A 372 13.95 -14.21 -7.46
C GLY A 372 14.46 -13.60 -6.16
N ILE A 373 14.40 -12.27 -6.06
CA ILE A 373 14.78 -11.49 -4.87
C ILE A 373 13.62 -10.58 -4.49
N ILE A 374 13.12 -10.75 -3.26
CA ILE A 374 12.20 -9.78 -2.65
C ILE A 374 13.03 -8.63 -2.07
N ALA A 375 13.15 -7.56 -2.86
CA ALA A 375 13.63 -6.27 -2.38
C ALA A 375 12.40 -5.45 -1.94
N MET A 376 12.38 -5.06 -0.66
CA MET A 376 11.17 -4.49 -0.04
C MET A 376 10.71 -3.16 -0.65
N ASN A 377 11.62 -2.31 -1.09
CA ASN A 377 11.31 -1.04 -1.76
C ASN A 377 12.23 -0.82 -2.98
N ASP A 378 11.92 0.17 -3.80
CA ASP A 378 12.66 0.46 -5.02
C ASP A 378 14.09 0.98 -4.78
N TYR A 379 14.36 1.61 -3.63
CA TYR A 379 15.75 1.99 -3.27
C TYR A 379 16.62 0.73 -3.14
N ILE A 380 16.18 -0.25 -2.35
CA ILE A 380 16.86 -1.56 -2.23
C ILE A 380 16.91 -2.28 -3.58
N ALA A 381 15.84 -2.23 -4.38
CA ALA A 381 15.85 -2.82 -5.71
C ALA A 381 16.94 -2.22 -6.63
N SER A 382 17.26 -0.93 -6.49
CA SER A 382 18.34 -0.29 -7.27
C SER A 382 19.74 -0.74 -6.85
N GLU A 383 19.98 -0.92 -5.54
CA GLU A 383 21.24 -1.47 -5.03
C GLU A 383 21.39 -2.95 -5.43
N VAL A 384 20.32 -3.74 -5.32
CA VAL A 384 20.27 -5.15 -5.77
C VAL A 384 20.55 -5.28 -7.26
N VAL A 385 19.95 -4.43 -8.10
CA VAL A 385 20.20 -4.44 -9.56
C VAL A 385 21.67 -4.13 -9.86
N THR A 386 22.29 -3.19 -9.15
CA THR A 386 23.70 -2.86 -9.36
C THR A 386 24.61 -4.03 -8.97
N GLU A 387 24.39 -4.59 -7.77
CA GLU A 387 25.19 -5.71 -7.25
C GLU A 387 25.03 -6.99 -8.08
N LEU A 388 23.85 -7.26 -8.64
CA LEU A 388 23.66 -8.40 -9.56
C LEU A 388 24.46 -8.26 -10.87
N ASP A 389 24.62 -7.04 -11.39
CA ASP A 389 25.51 -6.81 -12.55
C ASP A 389 26.98 -7.03 -12.17
N ASP A 390 27.41 -6.58 -10.99
CA ASP A 390 28.79 -6.77 -10.48
C ASP A 390 29.12 -8.24 -10.14
N LEU A 391 28.17 -9.00 -9.58
CA LEU A 391 28.28 -10.45 -9.35
C LEU A 391 28.30 -11.26 -10.66
N GLY A 392 27.93 -10.66 -11.79
CA GLY A 392 28.00 -11.25 -13.12
C GLY A 392 26.73 -11.99 -13.57
N TYR A 393 25.56 -11.62 -13.06
CA TYR A 393 24.28 -12.08 -13.63
C TYR A 393 23.99 -11.34 -14.95
N THR A 394 23.34 -12.03 -15.88
CA THR A 394 23.19 -11.57 -17.27
C THR A 394 21.77 -11.71 -17.79
N GLY A 395 21.40 -10.84 -18.74
CA GLY A 395 20.04 -10.74 -19.27
C GLY A 395 19.14 -9.86 -18.39
N SER A 396 17.85 -10.20 -18.35
CA SER A 396 16.81 -9.46 -17.65
C SER A 396 15.72 -10.38 -17.09
N ALA A 397 14.89 -9.87 -16.17
CA ALA A 397 13.68 -10.55 -15.71
C ALA A 397 12.61 -10.73 -16.80
N ALA A 398 12.76 -10.08 -17.96
CA ALA A 398 11.97 -10.37 -19.14
C ALA A 398 12.38 -11.73 -19.74
N ASP A 399 13.67 -12.07 -19.75
CA ASP A 399 14.18 -13.34 -20.31
C ASP A 399 13.81 -14.58 -19.47
N ILE A 400 13.50 -14.40 -18.19
CA ILE A 400 12.87 -15.45 -17.34
C ILE A 400 11.46 -15.82 -17.87
N ASN A 401 10.86 -14.99 -18.74
CA ASN A 401 9.57 -15.28 -19.36
C ASN A 401 9.65 -15.08 -20.88
N PRO A 402 9.88 -16.14 -21.67
CA PRO A 402 10.20 -16.04 -23.10
C PRO A 402 9.07 -15.47 -23.98
N GLN A 403 7.90 -15.18 -23.41
CA GLN A 403 6.77 -14.53 -24.10
C GLN A 403 6.91 -12.99 -24.15
N ILE A 404 7.80 -12.39 -23.35
CA ILE A 404 7.96 -10.93 -23.22
C ILE A 404 9.39 -10.53 -23.57
N THR A 405 9.58 -9.87 -24.71
CA THR A 405 10.87 -9.27 -25.09
C THR A 405 10.92 -7.78 -24.75
N ILE A 406 12.11 -7.25 -24.46
CA ILE A 406 12.33 -5.81 -24.17
C ILE A 406 11.83 -4.93 -25.33
N SER A 407 12.03 -5.35 -26.59
CA SER A 407 11.49 -4.64 -27.75
C SER A 407 9.95 -4.64 -27.79
N GLY A 408 9.31 -5.72 -27.35
CA GLY A 408 7.85 -5.79 -27.17
C GLY A 408 7.35 -4.84 -26.09
N ILE A 409 8.07 -4.74 -24.96
CA ILE A 409 7.77 -3.83 -23.85
C ILE A 409 7.79 -2.37 -24.34
N VAL A 410 8.90 -1.93 -24.96
CA VAL A 410 9.03 -0.55 -25.47
C VAL A 410 7.99 -0.26 -26.56
N GLY A 411 7.70 -1.24 -27.42
CA GLY A 411 6.62 -1.14 -28.41
C GLY A 411 5.23 -0.95 -27.78
N ASN A 412 4.97 -1.54 -26.63
CA ASN A 412 3.70 -1.38 -25.92
C ASN A 412 3.56 -0.05 -25.20
N ILE A 413 4.60 0.37 -24.46
CA ILE A 413 4.55 1.63 -23.72
C ILE A 413 4.45 2.83 -24.69
N THR A 414 5.11 2.75 -25.85
CA THR A 414 5.00 3.77 -26.93
C THR A 414 3.73 3.63 -27.79
N GLY A 415 2.79 2.73 -27.45
CA GLY A 415 1.49 2.59 -28.13
C GLY A 415 1.53 1.97 -29.53
N LYS A 416 2.61 1.24 -29.88
CA LYS A 416 2.85 0.69 -31.21
C LYS A 416 2.56 -0.82 -31.34
N LYS A 417 2.42 -1.55 -30.23
CA LYS A 417 2.18 -3.02 -30.23
C LYS A 417 1.57 -3.52 -28.92
N ASP A 418 0.64 -4.48 -28.99
CA ASP A 418 0.18 -5.18 -27.78
C ASP A 418 1.18 -6.26 -27.33
N LEU A 419 1.28 -6.46 -26.01
CA LEU A 419 2.06 -7.54 -25.41
C LEU A 419 1.24 -8.84 -25.39
N SER A 420 1.68 -9.81 -26.18
CA SER A 420 1.18 -11.19 -26.11
C SER A 420 1.51 -11.82 -24.76
N ARG A 421 0.51 -12.39 -24.09
CA ARG A 421 0.66 -13.21 -22.89
C ARG A 421 0.27 -14.64 -23.22
N SER A 422 1.08 -15.60 -22.80
CA SER A 422 0.82 -17.04 -22.89
C SER A 422 1.59 -17.72 -21.75
N ASP A 423 1.28 -18.99 -21.47
CA ASP A 423 1.82 -19.69 -20.31
C ASP A 423 3.36 -19.80 -20.36
N VAL A 424 3.97 -19.83 -19.17
CA VAL A 424 5.40 -20.08 -19.02
C VAL A 424 5.68 -21.54 -19.42
N PRO A 425 6.74 -21.83 -20.21
CA PRO A 425 7.10 -23.21 -20.53
C PRO A 425 7.33 -24.02 -19.24
N ASP A 426 6.84 -25.26 -19.23
CA ASP A 426 6.92 -26.12 -18.04
C ASP A 426 8.37 -26.28 -17.53
N PRO A 427 8.56 -26.54 -16.22
CA PRO A 427 9.85 -26.87 -15.67
C PRO A 427 10.49 -28.01 -16.48
N ILE A 428 11.70 -27.77 -16.98
CA ILE A 428 12.48 -28.79 -17.69
C ILE A 428 12.57 -30.01 -16.77
N LYS A 429 12.00 -31.14 -17.21
CA LYS A 429 12.22 -32.44 -16.58
C LYS A 429 13.73 -32.66 -16.47
N SER A 430 14.21 -33.02 -15.30
CA SER A 430 15.56 -33.61 -15.15
C SER A 430 15.73 -34.73 -16.18
N PRO A 431 16.91 -34.87 -16.81
CA PRO A 431 17.12 -35.89 -17.83
C PRO A 431 16.73 -37.26 -17.28
N GLU A 432 15.79 -37.92 -17.96
CA GLU A 432 15.39 -39.27 -17.64
C GLU A 432 16.65 -40.14 -17.74
N LYS A 433 16.97 -40.91 -16.68
CA LYS A 433 18.02 -41.93 -16.79
C LYS A 433 17.53 -42.97 -17.78
N ASP A 434 18.09 -42.91 -18.99
CA ASP A 434 17.78 -43.85 -20.05
C ASP A 434 18.46 -45.19 -19.73
N ASP A 435 17.82 -45.97 -18.86
CA ASP A 435 18.18 -47.37 -18.57
C ASP A 435 17.79 -48.27 -19.77
N SER A 436 18.30 -47.94 -20.96
CA SER A 436 18.22 -48.75 -22.17
C SER A 436 19.61 -49.31 -22.50
N ALA A 437 19.89 -50.50 -21.98
CA ALA A 437 21.05 -51.29 -22.39
C ALA A 437 20.89 -51.83 -23.83
N ASP A 438 22.02 -52.18 -24.44
CA ASP A 438 22.19 -52.75 -25.79
C ASP A 438 22.12 -51.68 -26.92
N SER A 439 23.14 -51.44 -27.74
CA SER A 439 24.12 -52.40 -28.28
C SER A 439 25.39 -51.70 -28.83
N THR A 440 26.41 -52.49 -29.16
CA THR A 440 27.77 -52.08 -29.56
C THR A 440 27.87 -51.46 -30.96
N ASP A 441 28.59 -50.34 -31.11
CA ASP A 441 29.70 -50.23 -32.09
C ASP A 441 30.70 -49.09 -31.72
N SER A 442 31.89 -49.08 -32.32
CA SER A 442 32.99 -48.15 -31.98
C SER A 442 33.35 -47.18 -33.12
N ALA A 443 33.42 -45.86 -32.84
CA ALA A 443 34.45 -44.93 -33.37
C ALA A 443 34.27 -43.46 -32.90
N ASP A 444 35.40 -42.82 -32.60
CA ASP A 444 35.73 -41.37 -32.63
C ASP A 444 34.81 -40.29 -31.99
N THR A 445 35.37 -39.68 -30.93
CA THR A 445 35.41 -38.23 -30.60
C THR A 445 34.09 -37.42 -30.56
N GLN A 446 33.61 -37.10 -29.34
CA GLN A 446 33.86 -35.79 -28.70
C GLN A 446 33.39 -35.77 -27.24
N ASP A 447 33.92 -34.80 -26.49
CA ASP A 447 33.68 -34.57 -25.06
C ASP A 447 32.32 -33.87 -24.79
N ASP A 448 31.29 -34.67 -24.53
CA ASP A 448 29.92 -34.22 -24.24
C ASP A 448 29.77 -33.58 -22.84
N SER A 449 30.78 -33.72 -21.97
CA SER A 449 30.82 -33.09 -20.64
C SER A 449 30.74 -31.56 -20.71
N THR A 450 31.08 -30.98 -21.87
CA THR A 450 31.13 -29.52 -22.07
C THR A 450 29.81 -28.90 -22.52
N ALA A 451 28.80 -29.70 -22.89
CA ALA A 451 27.50 -29.19 -23.32
C ALA A 451 26.59 -28.89 -22.13
N THR A 452 26.43 -29.86 -21.23
CA THR A 452 25.68 -29.73 -19.97
C THR A 452 26.28 -28.65 -19.06
N ASP A 453 27.59 -28.69 -18.81
CA ASP A 453 28.31 -27.71 -17.99
C ASP A 453 28.13 -26.27 -18.50
N LYS A 454 28.09 -26.05 -19.83
CA LYS A 454 27.76 -24.73 -20.40
C LYS A 454 26.30 -24.36 -20.19
N THR A 455 25.36 -25.27 -20.42
CA THR A 455 23.93 -24.96 -20.24
C THR A 455 23.56 -24.67 -18.79
N ASP A 456 24.21 -25.32 -17.82
CA ASP A 456 23.93 -25.08 -16.40
C ASP A 456 24.61 -23.78 -15.93
N LYS A 457 25.87 -23.52 -16.30
CA LYS A 457 26.52 -22.22 -16.05
C LYS A 457 25.74 -21.03 -16.63
N THR A 458 25.07 -21.17 -17.78
CA THR A 458 24.20 -20.11 -18.32
C THR A 458 22.89 -19.90 -17.56
N LYS A 459 22.37 -20.93 -16.87
CA LYS A 459 21.17 -20.80 -16.01
C LYS A 459 21.54 -20.17 -14.67
N ASP A 460 22.68 -20.56 -14.11
CA ASP A 460 23.21 -20.02 -12.86
C ASP A 460 23.45 -18.51 -12.93
N SER A 461 23.99 -18.04 -14.07
CA SER A 461 24.18 -16.60 -14.35
C SER A 461 22.93 -15.88 -14.89
N GLN A 462 21.75 -16.48 -14.87
CA GLN A 462 20.53 -15.84 -15.39
C GLN A 462 20.04 -14.76 -14.42
N TRP A 463 19.66 -13.59 -14.95
CA TRP A 463 19.08 -12.52 -14.15
C TRP A 463 17.82 -12.97 -13.37
N PRO A 464 17.68 -12.68 -12.07
CA PRO A 464 16.51 -13.05 -11.26
C PRO A 464 15.33 -12.07 -11.38
N LEU A 465 14.16 -12.47 -10.86
CA LEU A 465 13.04 -11.54 -10.64
C LEU A 465 13.34 -10.62 -9.44
N VAL A 466 13.59 -9.32 -9.66
CA VAL A 466 13.76 -8.34 -8.56
C VAL A 466 12.46 -7.57 -8.33
N THR A 467 11.88 -7.63 -7.13
CA THR A 467 10.69 -6.83 -6.76
C THR A 467 11.07 -5.41 -6.30
N GLY A 468 10.07 -4.62 -5.91
CA GLY A 468 10.23 -3.31 -5.30
C GLY A 468 8.89 -2.74 -4.84
N TYR A 469 8.92 -1.55 -4.26
CA TYR A 469 7.74 -0.80 -3.79
C TYR A 469 8.02 0.70 -3.79
N GLY A 470 6.98 1.49 -4.10
CA GLY A 470 6.99 2.95 -4.12
C GLY A 470 6.88 3.56 -5.52
N ALA A 471 7.15 2.79 -6.57
CA ALA A 471 7.23 3.23 -7.97
C ALA A 471 8.12 4.46 -8.17
N TYR A 472 9.33 4.42 -7.62
CA TYR A 472 10.31 5.50 -7.69
C TYR A 472 10.61 5.88 -9.14
N VAL A 473 10.58 7.18 -9.46
CA VAL A 473 10.81 7.67 -10.83
C VAL A 473 12.18 7.26 -11.34
N SER A 474 13.21 7.29 -10.48
CA SER A 474 14.57 6.81 -10.77
C SER A 474 14.64 5.35 -11.21
N ASN A 475 13.67 4.52 -10.80
CA ASN A 475 13.66 3.08 -11.03
C ASN A 475 12.81 2.66 -12.23
N ILE A 476 11.96 3.54 -12.77
CA ILE A 476 11.13 3.21 -13.92
C ILE A 476 11.97 2.72 -15.13
N PRO A 477 13.14 3.30 -15.47
CA PRO A 477 14.00 2.76 -16.51
C PRO A 477 14.44 1.30 -16.27
N SER A 478 14.73 0.93 -15.02
CA SER A 478 15.04 -0.45 -14.62
C SER A 478 13.84 -1.39 -14.72
N ILE A 479 12.61 -0.88 -14.57
CA ILE A 479 11.38 -1.64 -14.82
C ILE A 479 11.14 -1.81 -16.33
N VAL A 480 11.44 -0.79 -17.14
CA VAL A 480 11.27 -0.81 -18.61
C VAL A 480 12.29 -1.75 -19.28
N ASN A 481 13.55 -1.76 -18.82
CA ASN A 481 14.58 -2.66 -19.34
C ASN A 481 14.52 -4.08 -18.73
N GLY A 482 13.68 -4.29 -17.71
CA GLY A 482 13.47 -5.59 -17.05
C GLY A 482 14.55 -5.99 -16.05
N LYS A 483 15.46 -5.10 -15.64
CA LYS A 483 16.43 -5.35 -14.55
C LYS A 483 15.74 -5.39 -13.19
N GLN A 484 14.80 -4.47 -12.96
CA GLN A 484 13.79 -4.60 -11.91
C GLN A 484 12.53 -5.21 -12.56
N TRP A 485 11.98 -6.28 -12.00
CA TRP A 485 10.83 -6.95 -12.59
C TRP A 485 9.51 -6.20 -12.33
N MET A 486 9.32 -5.76 -11.09
CA MET A 486 8.12 -5.04 -10.67
C MET A 486 8.39 -4.05 -9.54
N THR A 487 7.44 -3.15 -9.35
CA THR A 487 7.25 -2.34 -8.15
C THR A 487 5.79 -2.38 -7.71
N GLY A 488 5.49 -2.05 -6.47
CA GLY A 488 4.12 -1.82 -5.98
C GLY A 488 3.81 -0.34 -5.76
N ILE A 489 2.54 0.05 -5.92
CA ILE A 489 2.03 1.39 -5.60
C ILE A 489 0.58 1.30 -5.10
N GLU A 490 0.14 2.31 -4.35
CA GLU A 490 -1.25 2.51 -3.95
C GLU A 490 -2.17 2.74 -5.15
N ASP A 491 -3.38 2.15 -5.16
CA ASP A 491 -4.41 2.51 -6.15
C ASP A 491 -5.10 3.83 -5.77
N ARG A 492 -4.37 4.94 -5.94
CA ARG A 492 -4.84 6.28 -5.58
C ARG A 492 -6.08 6.73 -6.35
N GLN A 493 -6.40 6.13 -7.50
CA GLN A 493 -7.60 6.49 -8.25
C GLN A 493 -8.80 5.75 -7.67
N THR A 494 -8.75 4.41 -7.62
CA THR A 494 -9.83 3.61 -7.05
C THR A 494 -10.09 4.00 -5.60
N LEU A 495 -9.04 4.27 -4.81
CA LEU A 495 -9.20 4.69 -3.42
C LEU A 495 -9.85 6.08 -3.31
N ALA A 496 -9.45 7.05 -4.14
CA ALA A 496 -10.11 8.37 -4.19
C ALA A 496 -11.60 8.28 -4.58
N GLU A 497 -11.94 7.42 -5.54
CA GLU A 497 -13.32 7.15 -5.95
C GLU A 497 -14.15 6.54 -4.81
N ASN A 498 -13.60 5.57 -4.08
CA ASN A 498 -14.23 5.01 -2.88
C ASN A 498 -14.42 6.04 -1.76
N ILE A 499 -13.43 6.90 -1.49
CA ILE A 499 -13.54 7.95 -0.46
C ILE A 499 -14.65 8.94 -0.86
N ALA A 500 -14.73 9.32 -2.13
CA ALA A 500 -15.76 10.23 -2.64
C ALA A 500 -17.18 9.63 -2.56
N GLU A 501 -17.34 8.34 -2.87
CA GLU A 501 -18.60 7.61 -2.64
C GLU A 501 -18.98 7.61 -1.16
N ALA A 502 -18.03 7.30 -0.27
CA ALA A 502 -18.28 7.30 1.17
C ALA A 502 -18.73 8.68 1.70
N CYS A 503 -18.08 9.77 1.27
CA CYS A 503 -18.52 11.13 1.61
C CYS A 503 -19.94 11.42 1.12
N ALA A 504 -20.25 11.03 -0.12
CA ALA A 504 -21.57 11.24 -0.72
C ALA A 504 -22.68 10.40 -0.06
N LEU A 505 -22.36 9.24 0.52
CA LEU A 505 -23.27 8.41 1.30
C LEU A 505 -23.48 8.99 2.70
N LEU A 506 -22.38 9.32 3.41
CA LEU A 506 -22.40 9.90 4.75
C LEU A 506 -23.22 11.18 4.77
N ASN A 507 -22.89 12.17 3.94
CA ASN A 507 -23.62 13.45 3.84
C ASN A 507 -25.10 13.32 3.37
N LYS A 508 -25.58 12.12 3.03
CA LYS A 508 -26.99 11.81 2.73
C LYS A 508 -27.66 10.98 3.85
N GLY A 509 -26.99 10.82 4.99
CA GLY A 509 -27.44 9.98 6.11
C GLY A 509 -27.43 8.47 5.81
N GLN A 510 -26.66 8.01 4.82
CA GLN A 510 -26.65 6.61 4.36
C GLN A 510 -25.48 5.82 4.95
N THR A 511 -25.68 4.50 5.09
CA THR A 511 -24.66 3.59 5.63
C THR A 511 -23.70 3.11 4.55
N LEU A 512 -22.41 2.98 4.89
CA LEU A 512 -21.36 2.48 3.99
C LEU A 512 -21.41 0.97 3.70
N THR A 513 -22.45 0.27 4.16
CA THR A 513 -22.59 -1.19 4.03
C THR A 513 -22.85 -1.68 2.60
N SER A 514 -23.22 -0.79 1.68
CA SER A 514 -23.34 -1.07 0.25
C SER A 514 -21.99 -1.15 -0.47
N MET A 515 -20.93 -0.56 0.09
CA MET A 515 -19.63 -0.44 -0.57
C MET A 515 -18.82 -1.73 -0.48
N SER A 516 -18.42 -2.27 -1.63
CA SER A 516 -17.64 -3.51 -1.73
C SER A 516 -16.22 -3.39 -1.14
N SER A 517 -15.68 -2.17 -1.06
CA SER A 517 -14.39 -1.79 -0.48
C SER A 517 -14.40 -1.62 1.05
N VAL A 518 -15.58 -1.62 1.69
CA VAL A 518 -15.72 -1.36 3.14
C VAL A 518 -15.83 -2.65 3.94
N ARG A 519 -14.99 -2.81 4.97
CA ARG A 519 -15.08 -3.89 5.95
C ARG A 519 -15.00 -3.32 7.37
N ASN A 520 -15.67 -3.96 8.33
CA ASN A 520 -15.55 -3.59 9.73
C ASN A 520 -14.22 -4.12 10.30
N THR A 521 -13.31 -3.24 10.70
CA THR A 521 -12.03 -3.61 11.34
C THR A 521 -11.93 -3.06 12.76
N GLU A 522 -10.78 -3.28 13.40
CA GLU A 522 -10.31 -2.55 14.56
C GLU A 522 -9.36 -1.43 14.12
N VAL A 523 -9.47 -0.25 14.72
CA VAL A 523 -8.65 0.96 14.44
C VAL A 523 -8.53 1.73 15.75
N GLY A 524 -7.33 2.11 16.21
CA GLY A 524 -7.17 2.87 17.47
C GLY A 524 -7.71 2.15 18.71
N GLY A 525 -7.66 0.81 18.73
CA GLY A 525 -8.31 -0.02 19.75
C GLY A 525 -9.84 0.03 19.76
N LYS A 526 -10.47 0.57 18.70
CA LYS A 526 -11.93 0.62 18.54
C LYS A 526 -12.40 -0.40 17.51
N LYS A 527 -13.26 -1.31 17.95
CA LYS A 527 -13.84 -2.38 17.14
C LYS A 527 -15.02 -1.89 16.29
N LYS A 528 -15.24 -2.58 15.16
CA LYS A 528 -16.33 -2.31 14.20
C LYS A 528 -16.30 -0.87 13.69
N VAL A 529 -15.13 -0.44 13.20
CA VAL A 529 -14.97 0.80 12.43
C VAL A 529 -15.16 0.43 10.95
N PRO A 530 -16.04 1.13 10.21
CA PRO A 530 -16.15 0.95 8.76
C PRO A 530 -14.85 1.40 8.08
N THR A 531 -14.08 0.45 7.57
CA THR A 531 -12.76 0.69 6.99
C THR A 531 -12.82 0.47 5.48
N ILE A 532 -12.59 1.55 4.73
CA ILE A 532 -12.36 1.57 3.28
C ILE A 532 -10.93 1.10 3.06
N SER A 533 -10.73 0.12 2.18
CA SER A 533 -9.38 -0.27 1.72
C SER A 533 -9.42 -0.82 0.29
N GLY A 534 -8.35 -0.57 -0.47
CA GLY A 534 -8.16 -1.08 -1.82
C GLY A 534 -7.05 -2.14 -1.91
N PRO A 535 -6.96 -2.89 -3.02
CA PRO A 535 -5.79 -3.71 -3.33
C PRO A 535 -4.61 -2.84 -3.81
N LEU A 536 -3.39 -3.28 -3.55
CA LEU A 536 -2.19 -2.66 -4.12
C LEU A 536 -2.06 -2.97 -5.62
N LEU A 537 -1.50 -2.02 -6.36
CA LEU A 537 -1.17 -2.19 -7.77
C LEU A 537 0.26 -2.70 -7.92
N ALA A 538 0.43 -3.89 -8.49
CA ALA A 538 1.72 -4.32 -9.00
C ALA A 538 1.95 -3.72 -10.40
N VAL A 539 3.04 -2.98 -10.54
CA VAL A 539 3.47 -2.36 -11.80
C VAL A 539 4.67 -3.12 -12.34
N SER A 540 4.59 -3.54 -13.59
CA SER A 540 5.68 -4.11 -14.37
C SER A 540 5.76 -3.36 -15.70
N ALA A 541 6.83 -3.59 -16.45
CA ALA A 541 6.96 -3.11 -17.84
C ALA A 541 5.71 -3.41 -18.71
N SER A 542 4.98 -4.50 -18.41
CA SER A 542 3.82 -4.95 -19.19
C SER A 542 2.49 -4.24 -18.91
N ASN A 543 2.44 -3.41 -17.87
CA ASN A 543 1.26 -2.59 -17.52
C ASN A 543 1.60 -1.15 -17.14
N LEU A 544 2.90 -0.78 -17.12
CA LEU A 544 3.41 0.55 -16.79
C LEU A 544 2.60 1.68 -17.45
N LYS A 545 2.29 1.55 -18.74
CA LYS A 545 1.52 2.55 -19.49
C LYS A 545 0.14 2.80 -18.87
N VAL A 546 -0.65 1.74 -18.72
CA VAL A 546 -2.02 1.81 -18.20
C VAL A 546 -2.06 2.16 -16.70
N THR A 547 -1.04 1.74 -15.94
CA THR A 547 -1.03 1.89 -14.48
C THR A 547 -0.35 3.18 -13.98
N LEU A 548 0.64 3.73 -14.69
CA LEU A 548 1.36 4.95 -14.27
C LEU A 548 1.30 6.10 -15.28
N ILE A 549 1.35 5.85 -16.59
CA ILE A 549 1.42 6.93 -17.60
C ILE A 549 0.03 7.47 -17.94
N ASP A 550 -0.92 6.61 -18.27
CA ASP A 550 -2.29 7.01 -18.64
C ASP A 550 -3.07 7.70 -17.51
N PRO A 551 -2.89 7.33 -16.22
CA PRO A 551 -3.40 8.09 -15.08
C PRO A 551 -2.64 9.40 -14.79
N GLY A 552 -1.51 9.66 -15.47
CA GLY A 552 -0.69 10.86 -15.28
C GLY A 552 0.19 10.84 -14.02
N TYR A 553 0.55 9.66 -13.49
CA TYR A 553 1.44 9.54 -12.33
C TYR A 553 2.90 9.81 -12.69
N ILE A 554 3.30 9.42 -13.90
CA ILE A 554 4.60 9.71 -14.52
C ILE A 554 4.40 10.09 -16.00
N SER A 555 5.38 10.75 -16.62
CA SER A 555 5.44 10.99 -18.07
C SER A 555 6.16 9.86 -18.82
N LEU A 556 6.15 9.92 -20.16
CA LEU A 556 6.99 9.04 -20.98
C LEU A 556 8.49 9.31 -20.77
N ALA A 557 8.87 10.58 -20.57
CA ALA A 557 10.26 10.96 -20.32
C ALA A 557 10.78 10.41 -18.98
N ASP A 558 9.93 10.37 -17.94
CA ASP A 558 10.22 9.73 -16.65
C ASP A 558 10.45 8.21 -16.80
N ALA A 559 9.86 7.59 -17.82
CA ALA A 559 10.08 6.18 -18.17
C ALA A 559 11.29 5.96 -19.11
N GLY A 560 11.97 7.03 -19.54
CA GLY A 560 13.09 6.98 -20.48
C GLY A 560 12.69 6.71 -21.94
N LEU A 561 11.49 7.16 -22.37
CA LEU A 561 10.86 6.81 -23.66
C LEU A 561 10.44 8.01 -24.52
#